data_AF-A0AAF1JYU4-F1
#
_entry.id   AF-A0AAF1JYU4-F1
#
_cell.length_a   1.000
_cell.length_b   1.000
_cell.length_c   1.000
_cell.angle_alpha   90.00
_cell.angle_beta   90.00
_cell.angle_gamma   90.00
#
_symmetry.space_group_name_H-M   'P 1'
#
loop_
_entity.id
_entity.type
_entity.pdbx_description
1 polymer ?
#
loop_
_entity_poly.entity_id
_entity_poly.type
_entity_poly.pdbx_seq_one_letter_code
_entity_poly.pdbx_strand_id
1 'polypeptide(L)' 'MDWTQEAIERLQALWAEGHSTAEIGRRMGVSKNAVVGKAHRLNLSARPSPIRRDAQPRAERPRTPRATPRREVLR' A
#
# COMPACT_ATOMS: atom_id res chain seq x y z
N MET A 1 -4.38 11.59 -8.79
CA MET A 1 -3.73 12.14 -7.60
C MET A 1 -2.25 12.21 -7.90
N ASP A 2 -1.76 13.43 -8.01
CA ASP A 2 -0.38 13.71 -8.37
C ASP A 2 0.49 13.65 -7.13
N TRP A 3 1.62 12.95 -7.23
CA TRP A 3 2.63 12.94 -6.17
C TRP A 3 3.44 14.23 -6.31
N THR A 4 2.99 15.29 -5.66
CA THR A 4 3.73 16.55 -5.53
C THR A 4 5.00 16.35 -4.69
N GLN A 5 5.93 17.31 -4.78
CA GLN A 5 7.15 17.28 -3.98
C GLN A 5 6.85 17.25 -2.48
N GLU A 6 5.91 18.07 -2.00
CA GLU A 6 5.49 18.09 -0.60
C GLU A 6 4.92 16.74 -0.14
N ALA A 7 4.16 16.05 -1.00
CA ALA A 7 3.63 14.72 -0.70
C ALA A 7 4.74 13.67 -0.60
N ILE A 8 5.79 13.81 -1.41
CA ILE A 8 6.98 12.96 -1.38
C ILE A 8 7.79 13.20 -0.10
N GLU A 9 8.02 14.45 0.27
CA GLU A 9 8.74 14.81 1.49
C GLU A 9 8.00 14.32 2.74
N ARG A 10 6.69 14.51 2.79
CA ARG A 10 5.85 14.01 3.88
C ARG A 10 5.87 12.48 3.97
N LEU A 11 5.86 11.78 2.83
CA LEU A 11 6.01 10.33 2.79
C LEU A 11 7.35 9.90 3.38
N GLN A 12 8.45 10.55 2.98
CA GLN A 12 9.79 10.22 3.46
C GLN A 12 9.94 10.47 4.97
N ALA A 13 9.42 11.58 5.48
CA ALA A 13 9.42 11.89 6.91
C ALA A 13 8.71 10.80 7.72
N LEU A 14 7.46 10.49 7.35
CA LEU A 14 6.68 9.47 8.05
C LEU A 14 7.28 8.05 7.90
N TRP A 15 7.95 7.79 6.78
CA TRP A 15 8.68 6.53 6.55
C TRP A 15 9.89 6.40 7.48
N ALA A 16 10.68 7.47 7.62
CA ALA A 16 11.84 7.54 8.50
C ALA A 16 11.45 7.43 9.98
N GLU A 17 10.31 8.02 10.38
CA GLU A 17 9.72 7.85 11.71
C GLU A 17 9.28 6.40 12.01
N GLY A 18 9.22 5.53 10.99
CA GLY A 18 8.82 4.15 11.17
C GLY A 18 7.30 3.97 11.28
N HIS A 19 6.49 4.81 10.63
CA HIS A 19 5.04 4.55 10.56
C HIS A 19 4.72 3.40 9.61
N SER A 20 3.65 2.65 9.90
CA SER A 20 3.18 1.58 9.00
C SER A 20 2.60 2.17 7.72
N THR A 21 2.68 1.44 6.60
CA THR A 21 2.14 1.94 5.31
C THR A 21 0.64 2.24 5.34
N ALA A 22 -0.12 1.51 6.17
CA ALA A 22 -1.54 1.81 6.42
C ALA A 22 -1.72 3.13 7.18
N GLU A 23 -0.91 3.38 8.21
CA GLU A 23 -0.93 4.61 8.99
C GLU A 23 -0.53 5.83 8.14
N ILE A 24 0.54 5.70 7.37
CA ILE A 24 0.99 6.73 6.43
C ILE A 24 -0.12 7.05 5.43
N GLY A 25 -0.78 6.02 4.89
CA GLY A 25 -1.92 6.19 3.99
C GLY A 25 -3.07 6.98 4.63
N ARG A 26 -3.46 6.62 5.87
CA ARG A 26 -4.49 7.37 6.62
C ARG A 26 -4.11 8.85 6.81
N ARG A 27 -2.86 9.14 7.18
CA ARG A 27 -2.39 10.52 7.43
C ARG A 27 -2.26 11.38 6.18
N MET A 28 -1.95 10.78 5.03
CA MET A 28 -1.82 11.48 3.75
C MET A 28 -3.10 11.43 2.90
N GLY A 29 -4.16 10.75 3.37
CA GLY A 29 -5.40 10.58 2.60
C GLY A 29 -5.25 9.69 1.36
N VAL A 30 -4.26 8.79 1.35
CA VAL A 30 -3.98 7.88 0.23
C VAL A 30 -4.11 6.41 0.63
N SER A 31 -4.32 5.52 -0.34
CA SER A 31 -4.38 4.09 -0.03
C SER A 31 -3.02 3.54 0.42
N LYS A 32 -3.02 2.53 1.29
CA LYS A 32 -1.81 1.75 1.66
C LYS A 32 -1.00 1.33 0.43
N ASN A 33 -1.68 0.87 -0.62
CA ASN A 33 -1.02 0.39 -1.84
C ASN A 33 -0.35 1.53 -2.62
N ALA A 34 -0.93 2.73 -2.61
CA ALA A 34 -0.30 3.92 -3.19
C ALA A 34 0.98 4.27 -2.44
N VAL A 35 0.98 4.19 -1.10
CA VAL A 35 2.19 4.39 -0.27
C VAL A 35 3.26 3.37 -0.60
N VAL A 36 2.92 2.07 -0.65
CA VAL A 36 3.88 0.99 -0.99
C VAL A 36 4.47 1.22 -2.38
N GLY A 37 3.61 1.47 -3.37
CA GLY A 37 4.05 1.70 -4.75
C GLY A 37 4.96 2.91 -4.88
N LYS A 38 4.67 4.01 -4.16
CA LYS A 38 5.51 5.20 -4.18
C LYS A 38 6.82 4.98 -3.44
N ALA A 39 6.81 4.36 -2.26
CA ALA A 39 8.02 4.06 -1.50
C ALA A 39 8.99 3.18 -2.30
N HIS A 40 8.47 2.18 -3.02
CA HIS A 40 9.27 1.33 -3.91
C HIS A 40 9.88 2.13 -5.07
N ARG A 41 9.12 3.02 -5.71
CA ARG A 41 9.62 3.88 -6.80
C ARG A 41 10.67 4.89 -6.34
N LEU A 42 10.60 5.31 -5.08
CA LEU A 42 11.58 6.19 -4.43
C LEU A 42 12.80 5.45 -3.89
N ASN A 43 12.82 4.11 -4.04
CA ASN A 43 13.90 3.25 -3.57
C ASN A 43 14.24 3.43 -2.08
N LEU A 44 13.22 3.77 -1.27
CA LEU A 44 13.39 4.00 0.16
C LEU A 44 13.90 2.73 0.83
N SER A 45 14.89 2.88 1.71
CA SER A 45 15.50 1.76 2.41
C SER A 45 14.44 0.95 3.16
N ALA A 46 14.61 -0.38 3.15
CA ALA A 46 13.77 -1.29 3.89
C ALA A 46 13.78 -0.85 5.36
N ARG A 47 12.61 -0.43 5.84
CA ARG A 47 12.45 0.05 7.21
C ARG A 47 12.92 -1.07 8.17
N PRO A 48 13.80 -0.78 9.16
CA PRO A 48 14.12 -1.75 10.19
C PRO A 48 12.81 -2.11 10.88
N SER A 49 12.37 -3.36 10.74
CA SER A 49 11.01 -3.77 11.07
C SER A 49 10.91 -4.08 12.57
N PRO A 50 10.29 -3.25 13.43
CA PRO A 50 9.83 -3.73 14.72
C PRO A 50 8.48 -4.38 14.43
N ILE A 51 8.48 -5.66 14.12
CA ILE A 51 7.27 -6.42 13.81
C ILE A 51 6.37 -6.42 15.07
N ARG A 52 5.54 -5.39 15.25
CA ARG A 52 4.30 -5.50 16.00
C ARG A 52 3.25 -5.94 15.00
N ARG A 53 3.11 -7.27 14.92
CA ARG A 53 1.92 -7.96 14.43
C ARG A 53 0.76 -7.62 15.37
N ASP A 54 0.32 -6.36 15.38
CA ASP A 54 -0.98 -6.06 15.95
C ASP A 54 -2.01 -6.51 14.92
N ALA A 55 -2.57 -7.67 15.24
CA ALA A 55 -3.65 -8.32 14.56
C ALA A 55 -4.79 -7.33 14.35
N GLN A 56 -4.88 -6.73 13.17
CA GLN A 56 -6.17 -6.27 12.70
C GLN A 56 -6.82 -7.48 12.03
N PRO A 57 -7.96 -8.00 12.54
CA PRO A 57 -8.66 -9.07 11.85
C PRO A 57 -9.00 -8.52 10.48
N ARG A 58 -8.36 -9.08 9.46
CA ARG A 58 -8.71 -8.86 8.06
C ARG A 58 -10.13 -9.37 7.97
N ALA A 59 -11.12 -8.48 8.11
CA ALA A 59 -12.50 -8.81 7.81
C ALA A 59 -12.50 -9.46 6.43
N GLU A 60 -12.77 -10.75 6.43
CA GLU A 60 -12.95 -11.58 5.26
C GLU A 60 -14.19 -11.04 4.54
N ARG A 61 -13.98 -10.02 3.71
CA ARG A 61 -14.92 -9.78 2.63
C ARG A 61 -14.68 -10.91 1.64
N PRO A 62 -15.66 -11.79 1.38
CA PRO A 62 -15.50 -12.82 0.38
C PRO A 62 -15.21 -12.10 -0.92
N ARG A 63 -13.98 -12.25 -1.42
CA ARG A 63 -13.65 -11.84 -2.77
C ARG A 63 -14.34 -12.85 -3.64
N THR A 64 -15.51 -12.49 -4.16
CA THR A 64 -16.14 -13.21 -5.25
C THR A 64 -15.06 -13.50 -6.30
N PRO A 65 -14.85 -14.76 -6.70
CA PRO A 65 -13.95 -15.03 -7.80
C PRO A 65 -14.53 -14.32 -9.01
N ARG A 66 -13.82 -13.31 -9.51
CA ARG A 66 -14.13 -12.69 -10.79
C ARG A 66 -13.93 -13.79 -11.82
N ALA A 67 -15.03 -14.45 -12.19
CA ALA A 67 -15.07 -15.42 -13.26
C ALA A 67 -14.53 -14.72 -14.51
N THR A 68 -13.34 -15.11 -14.94
CA THR A 68 -12.88 -14.88 -16.30
C THR A 68 -13.70 -15.82 -17.17
N PRO A 69 -14.60 -15.36 -18.07
CA PRO A 69 -15.11 -16.25 -19.09
C PRO A 69 -13.92 -16.56 -20.01
N ARG A 70 -13.39 -17.77 -19.90
CA ARG A 70 -12.46 -18.34 -20.87
C ARG A 70 -13.22 -18.37 -22.19
N ARG A 71 -12.85 -17.48 -23.12
CA ARG A 71 -13.35 -17.51 -24.50
C ARG A 71 -13.03 -18.90 -25.06
N GLU A 72 -14.08 -19.69 -25.21
CA GLU A 72 -14.08 -20.93 -25.96
C GLU A 72 -13.76 -20.56 -27.41
N VAL A 73 -12.53 -20.86 -27.84
CA VAL A 73 -12.16 -20.80 -29.24
C VAL A 73 -12.64 -22.14 -29.82
N LEU A 74 -13.83 -22.10 -30.42
CA LEU A 74 -14.41 -23.24 -31.12
C LEU A 74 -13.67 -23.40 -32.45
N ARG A 75 -13.02 -24.57 -32.59
CA ARG A 75 -12.58 -25.26 -33.82
C ARG A 75 -11.65 -24.53 -34.80
#